data_AF-X1T2Y3-F1
#
_entry.id   AF-X1T2Y3-F1
#
_cell.length_a   1.000
_cell.length_b   1.000
_cell.length_c   1.000
_cell.angle_alpha   90.00
_cell.angle_beta   90.00
_cell.angle_gamma   90.00
#
_symmetry.space_group_name_H-M   'P 1'
#
loop_
_entity.id
_entity.type
_entity.pdbx_description
1 polymer ?
#
loop_
_entity_poly.entity_id
_entity_poly.type
_entity_poly.pdbx_seq_one_letter_code
_entity_poly.pdbx_strand_id
1 'polypeptide(L)' 'MNKKRDDEIYCPECSKVIERKAVFCPDCGVELKELETITKTPSVKVKPEI' A
#
# COMPACT_ATOMS: atom_id res chain seq x y z
N MET A 1 10.10 1.11 26.11
CA MET A 1 9.62 0.41 24.90
C MET A 1 8.10 0.41 24.88
N ASN A 2 7.43 0.83 23.79
CA ASN A 2 6.00 0.58 23.59
C ASN A 2 5.67 0.60 22.07
N LYS A 3 5.89 -0.53 21.40
CA LYS A 3 5.49 -0.77 20.01
C LYS A 3 4.04 -1.27 20.00
N LYS A 4 3.06 -0.38 20.00
CA LYS A 4 1.70 -0.75 19.56
C LYS A 4 1.74 -0.82 18.03
N ARG A 5 1.61 -2.02 17.49
CA ARG A 5 1.63 -2.32 16.05
C ARG A 5 0.25 -2.83 15.70
N ASP A 6 -0.58 -1.93 15.18
CA ASP A 6 -1.91 -2.20 14.62
C ASP A 6 -1.94 -1.66 13.19
N ASP A 7 -0.87 -1.96 12.46
CA ASP A 7 -0.64 -1.51 11.09
C ASP A 7 -1.07 -2.63 10.13
N GLU A 8 -2.27 -3.18 10.32
CA GLU A 8 -2.85 -4.23 9.46
C GLU A 8 -4.20 -3.74 8.93
N ILE A 9 -4.42 -3.87 7.62
CA ILE A 9 -5.67 -3.52 6.91
C ILE A 9 -6.11 -4.70 6.05
N TYR A 10 -7.34 -4.66 5.55
CA TYR A 10 -7.83 -5.65 4.61
C TYR A 10 -7.66 -5.16 3.18
N CYS A 11 -7.14 -6.02 2.31
CA CYS A 11 -6.99 -5.76 0.88
C CYS A 11 -8.38 -5.63 0.23
N PRO A 12 -8.66 -4.57 -0.53
CA PRO A 12 -9.97 -4.40 -1.19
C PRO A 12 -10.21 -5.42 -2.32
N GLU A 13 -9.16 -6.00 -2.92
CA GLU A 13 -9.30 -6.95 -4.02
C GLU A 13 -9.54 -8.39 -3.56
N CYS A 14 -8.77 -8.86 -2.58
CA CYS A 14 -8.83 -10.26 -2.12
C CYS A 14 -9.33 -10.43 -0.68
N SER A 15 -9.62 -9.33 0.01
CA SER A 15 -10.07 -9.33 1.41
C SER A 15 -9.10 -9.97 2.40
N LYS A 16 -7.80 -10.06 2.04
CA LYS A 16 -6.76 -10.57 2.94
C LYS A 16 -6.14 -9.49 3.80
N VAL A 17 -5.65 -9.90 4.97
CA VAL A 17 -4.91 -9.03 5.88
C VAL A 17 -3.55 -8.69 5.26
N ILE A 18 -3.24 -7.40 5.24
CA ILE A 18 -2.03 -6.80 4.68
C ILE A 18 -1.54 -5.71 5.60
N GLU A 19 -0.26 -5.36 5.54
CA GLU A 19 0.24 -4.24 6.34
C GLU A 19 -0.31 -2.90 5.83
N ARG A 20 -0.63 -1.98 6.74
CA ARG A 20 -1.09 -0.61 6.40
C ARG A 20 -0.07 0.14 5.53
N LYS A 21 1.21 -0.21 5.67
CA LYS A 21 2.34 0.34 4.90
C LYS A 21 2.73 -0.54 3.71
N ALA A 22 1.97 -1.60 3.42
CA ALA A 22 2.24 -2.46 2.28
C ALA A 22 1.95 -1.69 0.99
N VAL A 23 2.96 -1.60 0.12
CA VAL A 23 2.85 -0.99 -1.21
C VAL A 23 2.07 -1.90 -2.16
N PHE A 24 2.09 -3.21 -1.92
CA PHE A 24 1.40 -4.24 -2.69
C PHE A 24 0.88 -5.34 -1.77
N CYS A 25 -0.23 -5.96 -2.13
CA CYS A 25 -0.74 -7.13 -1.43
C CYS A 25 0.14 -8.34 -1.75
N PRO A 26 0.80 -8.99 -0.77
CA PRO A 26 1.63 -10.17 -1.02
C PRO A 26 0.83 -11.40 -1.45
N ASP A 27 -0.50 -11.37 -1.34
CA ASP A 27 -1.35 -12.50 -1.65
C ASP A 27 -1.97 -12.44 -3.05
N CYS A 28 -2.54 -11.29 -3.44
CA CYS A 28 -3.13 -11.12 -4.77
C CYS A 28 -2.26 -10.32 -5.74
N GLY A 29 -1.28 -9.56 -5.24
CA GLY A 29 -0.41 -8.71 -6.07
C GLY A 29 -0.98 -7.33 -6.44
N VAL A 30 -2.12 -6.91 -5.88
CA VAL A 30 -2.64 -5.54 -6.14
C VAL A 30 -1.73 -4.47 -5.54
N GLU A 31 -1.49 -3.39 -6.27
CA GLU A 31 -0.79 -2.20 -5.76
C GLU A 31 -1.71 -1.34 -4.89
N LEU A 32 -1.28 -1.09 -3.64
CA LEU A 32 -1.99 -0.31 -2.62
C LEU A 32 -1.42 1.11 -2.47
N LYS A 33 -0.33 1.41 -3.19
CA LYS A 33 0.43 2.67 -3.16
C LYS A 33 -0.41 3.93 -3.41
N GLU A 34 -1.53 3.80 -4.12
CA GLU A 34 -2.36 4.95 -4.51
C GLU A 34 -3.13 5.57 -3.33
N LEU A 35 -3.36 4.81 -2.24
CA LEU A 35 -4.15 5.28 -1.09
C LEU A 35 -3.38 6.19 -0.11
N GLU A 36 -2.05 6.18 -0.12
CA GLU A 36 -1.23 6.95 0.84
C GLU A 36 -0.98 8.42 0.42
N THR A 37 -1.43 8.84 -0.76
CA THR A 37 -1.00 10.11 -1.39
C THR A 37 -1.93 11.31 -1.14
N ILE A 38 -2.72 11.32 -0.06
CA ILE A 38 -3.55 12.51 0.26
C ILE A 38 -2.77 13.54 1.10
N THR A 39 -1.60 13.22 1.66
CA THR A 39 -0.86 14.20 2.48
C THR A 39 0.63 14.40 2.20
N LYS A 40 1.29 13.67 1.29
CA LYS A 40 2.69 13.97 0.92
C LYS A 40 3.00 13.68 -0.56
N THR A 41 2.98 14.73 -1.37
CA THR A 41 3.72 14.96 -2.63
C THR A 41 3.64 13.92 -3.77
N PRO A 42 3.21 14.32 -4.99
CA PRO A 42 3.09 13.44 -6.15
C PRO A 42 4.46 13.16 -6.79
N SER A 43 4.84 11.88 -6.83
CA SER A 43 5.91 11.31 -7.66
C SER A 43 5.67 9.80 -7.58
N VAL A 44 5.42 9.03 -8.62
CA VAL A 44 6.10 8.97 -9.91
C VAL A 44 5.12 8.27 -10.85
N LYS A 45 4.66 8.95 -11.90
CA LYS A 45 4.18 8.24 -13.10
C LYS A 45 5.43 7.70 -13.77
N VAL A 46 5.76 6.43 -13.53
CA VAL A 46 6.76 5.73 -14.34
C VAL A 46 6.17 5.61 -15.72
N LYS A 47 6.65 6.44 -16.64
CA LYS A 47 6.43 6.25 -18.07
C LYS A 47 7.73 5.62 -18.58
N PRO A 48 7.78 4.32 -18.92
CA PRO A 48 8.86 3.86 -19.77
C PRO A 48 8.56 4.45 -21.15
N GLU A 49 9.26 5.53 -21.49
CA GLU A 49 9.43 5.95 -22.88
C GLU A 49 10.28 4.89 -23.58
N ILE A 50 9.67 4.15 -24.50
CA ILE A 50 10.34 3.60 -25.68
C ILE A 50 9.37 3.75 -26.85
#